data_AF-A0A959DAA1-F1
#
_entry.id   AF-A0A959DAA1-F1
#
_cell.length_a   1.000
_cell.length_b   1.000
_cell.length_c   1.000
_cell.angle_alpha   90.00
_cell.angle_beta   90.00
_cell.angle_gamma   90.00
#
_symmetry.space_group_name_H-M   'P 1'
#
loop_
_entity.id
_entity.type
_entity.pdbx_description
1 polymer ?
#
loop_
_entity_poly.entity_id
_entity_poly.type
_entity_poly.pdbx_seq_one_letter_code
_entity_poly.pdbx_strand_id
1 'polypeptide(L)'
;HFMIECKFHSDQGRKCDVKIPLYIHSRFQDVEKAWRKQPGHDQKFHQGWLVTNTRFTTDAVQYGTCAGLNLVSWNFPGKDSLKERIGRSALHPLTCLTTLSKKEKQLLLDKGIVLCKELCRNEQWLEEIGLPPARALKVLEEARLLCKTKIQS
;
A
#
# COMPACT_ATOMS: atom_id res chain seq x y z
N HIS A 1 -1.25 13.39 -13.82
CA HIS A 1 -0.93 13.45 -12.39
C HIS A 1 -1.92 12.64 -11.59
N PHE A 2 -1.43 11.95 -10.57
CA PHE A 2 -2.27 11.17 -9.67
C PHE A 2 -2.20 11.78 -8.27
N MET A 3 -3.35 12.03 -7.65
CA MET A 3 -3.42 12.30 -6.22
C MET A 3 -3.85 11.01 -5.55
N ILE A 4 -2.95 10.37 -4.81
CA ILE A 4 -3.23 9.08 -4.16
C ILE A 4 -3.32 9.28 -2.66
N GLU A 5 -4.48 9.02 -2.09
CA GLU A 5 -4.71 9.06 -0.65
C GLU A 5 -4.87 7.64 -0.10
N CYS A 6 -4.09 7.32 0.94
CA CYS A 6 -4.08 6.01 1.58
C CYS A 6 -4.86 6.04 2.90
N LYS A 7 -5.98 5.32 2.98
CA LYS A 7 -6.74 5.17 4.22
C LYS A 7 -6.49 3.81 4.85
N PHE A 8 -5.55 3.76 5.79
CA PHE A 8 -5.23 2.55 6.54
C PHE A 8 -6.15 2.33 7.74
N HIS A 9 -6.46 1.06 8.02
CA HIS A 9 -7.13 0.61 9.24
C HIS A 9 -6.40 -0.59 9.86
N SER A 10 -6.24 -0.57 11.18
CA SER A 10 -5.64 -1.69 11.93
C SER A 10 -6.59 -2.89 12.06
N ASP A 11 -7.89 -2.63 12.10
CA ASP A 11 -8.94 -3.65 12.14
C ASP A 11 -9.38 -4.05 10.73
N GLN A 12 -9.20 -5.33 10.37
CA GLN A 12 -9.58 -5.86 9.06
C GLN A 12 -11.09 -5.96 8.84
N GLY A 13 -11.90 -6.00 9.92
CA GLY A 13 -13.36 -5.99 9.84
C GLY A 13 -13.92 -4.63 9.43
N ARG A 14 -13.15 -3.56 9.63
CA ARG A 14 -13.57 -2.20 9.33
C ARG A 14 -13.62 -1.93 7.82
N LYS A 15 -14.77 -1.46 7.35
CA LYS A 15 -14.94 -0.98 5.97
C LYS A 15 -14.79 0.54 5.91
N CYS A 16 -14.23 1.05 4.81
CA CYS A 16 -14.33 2.47 4.46
C CYS A 16 -15.73 2.72 3.90
N ASP A 17 -16.52 3.52 4.63
CA ASP A 17 -17.86 3.96 4.21
C ASP A 17 -17.79 5.12 3.20
N VAL A 18 -18.95 5.55 2.72
CA VAL A 18 -19.10 6.59 1.69
C VAL A 18 -18.51 7.95 2.08
N LYS A 19 -18.35 8.25 3.37
CA LYS A 19 -17.81 9.55 3.83
C LYS A 19 -16.35 9.73 3.40
N ILE A 20 -15.59 8.62 3.34
CA ILE A 20 -14.18 8.65 2.96
C ILE A 20 -13.98 9.08 1.49
N PRO A 21 -14.60 8.43 0.47
CA PRO A 21 -14.46 8.89 -0.90
C PRO A 21 -15.11 10.26 -1.14
N LEU A 22 -16.19 10.63 -0.44
CA LEU A 22 -16.73 12.00 -0.47
C LEU A 22 -15.68 13.04 -0.07
N TYR A 23 -15.02 12.82 1.06
CA TYR A 23 -13.96 13.69 1.57
C TYR A 23 -12.78 13.78 0.61
N ILE A 24 -12.29 12.63 0.12
CA ILE A 24 -11.13 12.57 -0.79
C ILE A 24 -11.45 13.19 -2.14
N HIS A 25 -12.66 13.00 -2.67
CA HIS A 25 -13.09 13.63 -3.90
C HIS A 25 -13.08 15.16 -3.78
N SER A 26 -13.60 15.71 -2.68
CA SER A 26 -13.55 17.15 -2.40
C SER A 26 -12.12 17.69 -2.39
N ARG A 27 -11.19 17.00 -1.72
CA ARG A 27 -9.77 17.38 -1.72
C ARG A 27 -9.13 17.29 -3.11
N PHE A 28 -9.46 16.26 -3.87
CA PHE A 28 -8.96 16.10 -5.23
C PHE A 28 -9.42 17.26 -6.11
N GLN A 29 -10.69 17.64 -6.06
CA GLN A 29 -11.23 18.76 -6.83
C GLN A 29 -10.53 20.08 -6.51
N ASP A 30 -10.19 20.32 -5.23
CA ASP A 30 -9.46 21.52 -4.82
C ASP A 30 -8.03 21.54 -5.38
N VAL A 31 -7.30 20.44 -5.24
CA VAL A 31 -5.93 20.29 -5.78
C VAL A 31 -5.93 20.34 -7.32
N GLU A 32 -6.91 19.74 -7.97
CA GLU A 32 -7.06 19.76 -9.43
C GLU A 32 -7.26 21.19 -9.95
N LYS A 33 -8.07 22.00 -9.28
CA LYS A 33 -8.25 23.43 -9.62
C LYS A 33 -6.93 24.20 -9.55
N ALA A 34 -6.09 23.92 -8.56
CA ALA A 34 -4.77 24.53 -8.45
C ALA A 34 -3.83 24.04 -9.56
N TRP A 35 -3.82 22.73 -9.85
CA TRP A 35 -3.01 22.16 -10.90
C TRP A 35 -3.35 22.71 -12.28
N ARG A 36 -4.64 22.85 -12.61
CA ARG A 36 -5.07 23.38 -13.92
C ARG A 36 -4.66 24.83 -14.17
N LYS A 37 -4.21 25.57 -13.15
CA LYS A 37 -3.67 26.93 -13.29
C LYS A 37 -2.16 26.96 -13.50
N GLN A 38 -1.47 25.83 -13.35
CA GLN A 38 -0.03 25.73 -13.52
C GLN A 38 0.32 25.62 -15.01
N PRO A 39 1.35 26.33 -15.50
CA PRO A 39 1.74 26.25 -16.91
C PRO A 39 1.96 24.82 -17.39
N GLY A 40 1.29 24.46 -18.49
CA GLY A 40 1.41 23.13 -19.10
C GLY A 40 0.61 22.04 -18.39
N HIS A 41 -0.36 22.38 -17.52
CA HIS A 41 -1.26 21.41 -16.89
C HIS A 41 -2.68 21.43 -17.46
N ASP A 42 -2.99 22.44 -18.27
CA ASP A 42 -4.32 22.74 -18.79
C ASP A 42 -4.91 21.58 -19.61
N GLN A 43 -4.04 20.81 -20.28
CA GLN A 43 -4.39 19.60 -21.05
C GLN A 43 -3.89 18.30 -20.40
N LYS A 44 -3.28 18.35 -19.21
CA LYS A 44 -2.77 17.15 -18.56
C LYS A 44 -3.91 16.40 -17.87
N PHE A 45 -3.82 15.08 -17.92
CA PHE A 45 -4.73 14.20 -17.18
C PHE A 45 -4.48 14.32 -15.68
N HIS A 46 -5.55 14.45 -14.88
CA HIS A 46 -5.53 14.45 -13.42
C HIS A 46 -6.51 13.40 -12.90
N GLN A 47 -6.10 12.60 -11.91
CA GLN A 47 -6.97 11.57 -11.33
C GLN A 47 -6.75 11.39 -9.83
N GLY A 48 -7.84 11.37 -9.08
CA GLY A 48 -7.85 11.03 -7.65
C GLY A 48 -7.90 9.52 -7.45
N TRP A 49 -7.13 9.02 -6.51
CA TRP A 49 -7.09 7.62 -6.11
C TRP A 49 -7.34 7.52 -4.60
N LEU A 50 -8.10 6.50 -4.21
CA LEU A 50 -8.27 6.11 -2.81
C LEU A 50 -7.84 4.66 -2.64
N VAL A 51 -6.82 4.47 -1.81
CA VAL A 51 -6.24 3.15 -1.52
C VAL A 51 -6.50 2.80 -0.06
N THR A 52 -6.97 1.59 0.21
CA THR A 52 -7.13 1.09 1.59
C THR A 52 -6.66 -0.35 1.73
N ASN A 53 -6.15 -0.71 2.90
CA ASN A 53 -5.77 -2.09 3.23
C ASN A 53 -6.97 -2.96 3.67
N THR A 54 -8.17 -2.38 3.82
CA THR A 54 -9.39 -3.14 4.13
C THR A 54 -10.35 -3.14 2.94
N ARG A 55 -11.66 -2.97 3.14
CA ARG A 55 -12.68 -3.07 2.08
C ARG A 55 -13.54 -1.82 2.05
N PHE A 56 -14.13 -1.52 0.90
CA PHE A 56 -15.13 -0.47 0.76
C PHE A 56 -16.54 -1.02 1.03
N THR A 57 -17.45 -0.15 1.49
CA THR A 57 -18.89 -0.45 1.42
C THR A 57 -19.39 -0.31 -0.03
N THR A 58 -20.57 -0.87 -0.33
CA THR A 58 -21.18 -0.74 -1.66
C THR A 58 -21.39 0.72 -2.05
N ASP A 59 -21.90 1.55 -1.13
CA ASP A 59 -22.10 2.98 -1.36
C ASP A 59 -20.78 3.71 -1.64
N ALA A 60 -19.69 3.34 -0.96
CA ALA A 60 -18.37 3.92 -1.20
C ALA A 60 -17.84 3.57 -2.60
N VAL A 61 -18.04 2.31 -3.05
CA VAL A 61 -17.68 1.87 -4.40
C VAL A 61 -18.52 2.60 -5.45
N GLN A 62 -19.84 2.65 -5.25
CA GLN A 62 -20.77 3.31 -6.16
C GLN A 62 -20.45 4.80 -6.31
N TYR A 63 -20.33 5.52 -5.19
CA TYR A 63 -20.00 6.93 -5.21
C TYR A 63 -18.63 7.18 -5.84
N GLY A 64 -17.58 6.51 -5.36
CA GLY A 64 -16.22 6.78 -5.84
C GLY A 64 -16.03 6.48 -7.33
N THR A 65 -16.65 5.40 -7.82
CA THR A 65 -16.64 5.08 -9.26
C THR A 65 -17.39 6.15 -10.07
N CYS A 66 -18.57 6.58 -9.62
CA CYS A 66 -19.36 7.63 -10.26
C CYS A 66 -18.62 8.98 -10.27
N ALA A 67 -17.91 9.30 -9.19
CA ALA A 67 -17.09 10.50 -9.05
C ALA A 67 -15.77 10.45 -9.85
N GLY A 68 -15.45 9.34 -10.52
CA GLY A 68 -14.20 9.17 -11.27
C GLY A 68 -12.96 8.94 -10.41
N LEU A 69 -13.11 8.61 -9.12
CA LEU A 69 -12.00 8.18 -8.27
C LEU A 69 -11.58 6.76 -8.66
N ASN A 70 -10.26 6.52 -8.72
CA ASN A 70 -9.75 5.16 -8.81
C ASN A 70 -9.67 4.53 -7.41
N LEU A 71 -10.45 3.48 -7.18
CA LEU A 71 -10.56 2.83 -5.87
C LEU A 71 -9.74 1.53 -5.84
N VAL A 72 -8.86 1.40 -4.86
CA VAL A 72 -8.09 0.17 -4.62
C VAL A 72 -8.27 -0.24 -3.16
N SER A 73 -8.76 -1.45 -2.93
CA SER A 73 -8.90 -2.03 -1.60
C SER A 73 -8.29 -3.42 -1.55
N TRP A 74 -8.35 -4.08 -0.40
CA TRP A 74 -7.93 -5.47 -0.25
C TRP A 74 -8.56 -6.41 -1.28
N ASN A 75 -9.81 -6.18 -1.67
CA ASN A 75 -10.56 -7.08 -2.57
C ASN A 75 -11.22 -6.36 -3.76
N PHE A 76 -10.96 -5.06 -3.98
CA PHE A 76 -11.50 -4.29 -5.10
C PHE A 76 -10.39 -3.52 -5.83
N PRO A 77 -10.45 -3.40 -7.16
CA PRO A 77 -11.35 -4.13 -8.07
C PRO A 77 -11.03 -5.62 -8.10
N GLY A 78 -11.99 -6.50 -8.41
CA GLY A 78 -11.84 -7.95 -8.21
C GLY A 78 -10.58 -8.58 -8.81
N LYS A 79 -10.16 -8.18 -10.02
CA LYS A 79 -8.98 -8.70 -10.73
C LYS A 79 -7.71 -7.86 -10.60
N ASP A 80 -7.76 -6.75 -9.85
CA ASP A 80 -6.65 -5.83 -9.71
C ASP A 80 -6.64 -5.13 -8.34
N SER A 81 -7.13 -5.86 -7.34
CA SER A 81 -7.17 -5.43 -5.95
C SER A 81 -5.77 -5.35 -5.35
N LEU A 82 -5.65 -4.73 -4.17
CA LEU A 82 -4.37 -4.68 -3.45
C LEU A 82 -3.81 -6.08 -3.18
N LYS A 83 -4.65 -7.04 -2.81
CA LYS A 83 -4.25 -8.44 -2.61
C LYS A 83 -3.68 -9.05 -3.89
N GLU A 84 -4.38 -8.88 -5.02
CA GLU A 84 -3.94 -9.40 -6.32
C GLU A 84 -2.62 -8.76 -6.77
N ARG A 85 -2.50 -7.44 -6.59
CA ARG A 85 -1.27 -6.69 -6.92
C ARG A 85 -0.08 -7.20 -6.12
N ILE A 86 -0.23 -7.38 -4.80
CA ILE A 86 0.83 -7.94 -3.94
C ILE A 86 1.18 -9.36 -4.38
N GLY A 87 0.17 -10.22 -4.59
CA GLY A 87 0.37 -11.62 -4.97
C GLY A 87 1.10 -11.80 -6.30
N ARG A 88 0.75 -11.02 -7.33
CA ARG A 88 1.40 -11.10 -8.65
C ARG A 88 2.83 -10.57 -8.66
N SER A 89 3.13 -9.61 -7.81
CA SER A 89 4.42 -8.90 -7.80
C SER A 89 5.40 -9.41 -6.75
N ALA A 90 4.96 -10.31 -5.86
CA ALA A 90 5.69 -10.74 -4.67
C ALA A 90 6.21 -9.57 -3.81
N LEU A 91 5.51 -8.43 -3.85
CA LEU A 91 5.84 -7.22 -3.06
C LEU A 91 5.27 -7.34 -1.65
N HIS A 92 5.71 -8.36 -0.92
CA HIS A 92 5.31 -8.54 0.48
C HIS A 92 5.96 -7.47 1.36
N PRO A 93 5.18 -6.71 2.16
CA PRO A 93 5.72 -5.74 3.10
C PRO A 93 6.52 -6.44 4.22
N LEU A 94 7.61 -5.83 4.67
CA LEU A 94 8.37 -6.33 5.81
C LEU A 94 7.57 -6.34 7.12
N THR A 95 6.47 -5.57 7.19
CA THR A 95 5.60 -5.51 8.36
C THR A 95 4.85 -6.82 8.60
N CYS A 96 4.76 -7.69 7.59
CA CYS A 96 4.21 -9.04 7.70
C CYS A 96 5.16 -10.03 8.39
N LEU A 97 6.47 -9.74 8.48
CA LEU A 97 7.45 -10.64 9.10
C LEU A 97 7.20 -10.76 10.60
N THR A 98 7.01 -11.98 11.10
CA THR A 98 6.77 -12.28 12.51
C THR A 98 8.06 -12.42 13.30
N THR A 99 9.18 -12.69 12.63
CA THR A 99 10.52 -12.81 13.21
C THR A 99 11.17 -11.46 13.58
N LEU A 100 10.60 -10.36 13.08
CA LEU A 100 10.96 -8.99 13.45
C LEU A 100 10.01 -8.44 14.52
N SER A 101 10.58 -7.85 15.56
CA SER A 101 9.85 -7.04 16.53
C SER A 101 9.34 -5.74 15.91
N LYS A 102 8.39 -5.08 16.59
CA LYS A 102 7.87 -3.77 16.16
C LYS A 102 8.99 -2.71 16.02
N LYS A 103 9.95 -2.73 16.95
CA LYS A 103 11.08 -1.78 16.93
C LYS A 103 12.00 -2.04 15.73
N GLU A 104 12.33 -3.29 15.46
CA GLU A 104 13.18 -3.65 14.31
C GLU A 104 12.52 -3.33 12.98
N LYS A 105 11.20 -3.57 12.86
CA LYS A 105 10.41 -3.13 11.68
C LYS A 105 10.50 -1.62 11.49
N GLN A 106 10.36 -0.84 12.57
CA GLN A 106 10.44 0.61 12.50
C GLN A 106 11.83 1.07 12.03
N LEU A 107 12.91 0.50 12.57
CA LEU A 107 14.27 0.84 12.15
C LEU A 107 14.53 0.61 10.65
N LEU A 108 13.97 -0.47 10.08
CA LEU A 108 14.06 -0.74 8.64
C LEU A 108 13.23 0.25 7.83
N LEU A 109 12.01 0.56 8.27
CA LEU A 109 11.13 1.53 7.62
C LEU A 109 11.73 2.94 7.63
N ASP A 110 12.39 3.34 8.72
CA ASP A 110 13.07 4.64 8.84
C ASP A 110 14.26 4.75 7.88
N LYS A 111 14.86 3.61 7.49
CA LYS A 111 15.87 3.50 6.44
C LYS A 111 15.28 3.41 5.02
N GLY A 112 13.96 3.48 4.87
CA GLY A 112 13.26 3.38 3.59
C GLY A 112 13.12 1.96 3.04
N ILE A 113 13.49 0.94 3.82
CA ILE A 113 13.35 -0.46 3.45
C ILE A 113 11.91 -0.86 3.77
N VAL A 114 11.16 -1.34 2.78
CA VAL A 114 9.71 -1.57 2.94
C VAL A 114 9.29 -3.00 2.59
N LEU A 115 10.05 -3.70 1.74
CA LEU A 115 9.68 -5.01 1.19
C LEU A 115 10.59 -6.14 1.66
N CYS A 116 10.02 -7.33 1.82
CA CYS A 116 10.78 -8.56 2.12
C CYS A 116 11.87 -8.84 1.07
N LYS A 117 11.60 -8.56 -0.21
CA LYS A 117 12.57 -8.78 -1.30
C LYS A 117 13.82 -7.90 -1.19
N GLU A 118 13.72 -6.75 -0.53
CA GLU A 118 14.86 -5.85 -0.32
C GLU A 118 15.80 -6.43 0.73
N LEU A 119 15.23 -6.97 1.82
CA LEU A 119 16.00 -7.72 2.82
C LEU A 119 16.67 -8.95 2.22
N CYS A 120 15.99 -9.66 1.30
CA CYS A 120 16.58 -10.81 0.60
C CYS A 120 17.75 -10.42 -0.34
N ARG A 121 17.79 -9.17 -0.82
CA ARG A 121 18.84 -8.66 -1.72
C ARG A 121 20.02 -8.08 -0.97
N ASN A 122 19.76 -7.48 0.19
CA ASN A 122 20.80 -6.93 1.05
C ASN A 122 20.51 -7.29 2.52
N GLU A 123 21.15 -8.36 2.98
CA GLU A 123 21.03 -8.85 4.35
C GLU A 123 21.79 -8.01 5.38
N GLN A 124 22.73 -7.15 4.94
CA GLN A 124 23.48 -6.24 5.82
C GLN A 124 22.56 -5.29 6.58
N TRP A 125 21.38 -4.98 6.04
CA TRP A 125 20.37 -4.19 6.74
C TRP A 125 19.97 -4.78 8.09
N LEU A 126 20.00 -6.11 8.26
CA LEU A 126 19.69 -6.77 9.52
C LEU A 126 20.83 -6.59 10.53
N GLU A 127 22.08 -6.61 10.07
CA GLU A 127 23.25 -6.34 10.90
C GLU A 127 23.30 -4.87 11.33
N GLU A 128 22.98 -3.93 10.42
CA GLU A 128 22.96 -2.50 10.71
C GLU A 128 21.94 -2.09 11.78
N ILE A 129 20.82 -2.80 11.87
CA ILE A 129 19.83 -2.60 12.94
C ILE A 129 20.16 -3.40 14.20
N GLY A 130 21.29 -4.11 14.22
CA GLY A 130 21.84 -4.82 15.38
C GLY A 130 21.31 -6.24 15.59
N LEU A 131 20.79 -6.93 14.56
CA LEU A 131 20.37 -8.33 14.74
C LEU A 131 21.58 -9.27 14.85
N PRO A 132 21.57 -10.19 15.82
CA PRO A 132 22.53 -11.28 15.85
C PRO A 132 22.41 -12.19 14.61
N PRO A 133 23.50 -12.78 14.09
CA PRO A 133 23.49 -13.59 12.87
C PRO A 133 22.44 -14.71 12.88
N ALA A 134 22.29 -15.41 14.01
CA ALA A 134 21.30 -16.48 14.16
C ALA A 134 19.85 -16.00 14.01
N ARG A 135 19.54 -14.75 14.43
CA ARG A 135 18.22 -14.15 14.22
C ARG A 135 18.07 -13.63 12.80
N ALA A 136 19.11 -12.98 12.25
CA ALA A 136 19.09 -12.50 10.87
C ALA A 136 18.76 -13.63 9.88
N LEU A 137 19.36 -14.81 10.06
CA LEU A 137 19.05 -16.01 9.27
C LEU A 137 17.56 -16.38 9.32
N LYS A 138 16.92 -16.36 10.51
CA LYS A 138 15.49 -16.65 10.65
C LYS A 138 14.61 -15.62 9.93
N VAL A 139 14.98 -14.34 9.99
CA VAL A 139 14.27 -13.28 9.27
C VAL A 139 14.37 -13.49 7.75
N LEU A 140 15.56 -13.82 7.26
CA LEU A 140 15.79 -14.06 5.83
C LEU A 140 15.06 -15.31 5.34
N GLU A 141 14.99 -16.36 6.15
CA GLU A 141 14.23 -17.57 5.82
C GLU A 141 12.74 -17.26 5.65
N GLU A 142 12.14 -16.57 6.64
CA GLU A 142 10.74 -16.11 6.56
C GLU A 142 10.51 -15.21 5.34
N ALA A 143 11.40 -14.23 5.10
CA ALA A 143 11.30 -13.31 3.96
C ALA A 143 11.40 -14.04 2.62
N ARG A 144 12.30 -15.02 2.50
CA ARG A 144 12.48 -15.84 1.28
C ARG A 144 11.27 -16.72 1.01
N LEU A 145 10.62 -17.26 2.05
CA LEU A 145 9.38 -18.02 1.88
C LEU A 145 8.29 -17.14 1.25
N LEU A 146 8.08 -15.93 1.78
CA LEU A 146 7.11 -14.97 1.22
C LEU A 146 7.46 -14.55 -0.21
N CYS A 147 8.74 -14.38 -0.54
CA CYS A 147 9.16 -14.03 -1.91
C CYS A 147 8.94 -15.16 -2.92
N LYS A 148 8.87 -16.42 -2.48
CA LYS A 148 8.66 -17.59 -3.34
C LYS A 148 7.19 -17.97 -3.50
N THR A 149 6.31 -17.53 -2.60
CA THR A 149 4.88 -17.85 -2.68
C THR A 149 4.24 -17.07 -3.82
N LYS A 150 3.95 -17.74 -4.94
CA LYS A 150 2.91 -17.28 -5.87
C LYS A 150 1.58 -17.55 -5.19
N ILE A 151 0.82 -16.51 -4.85
CA ILE A 151 -0.55 -16.68 -4.37
C ILE A 151 -1.33 -17.33 -5.52
N GLN A 152 -1.72 -18.59 -5.36
CA GLN A 152 -2.61 -19.27 -6.31
C GLN A 152 -3.97 -18.55 -6.31
N SER A 153 -4.42 -18.20 -7.51
CA SER A 153 -5.69 -17.55 -7.83
C SER A 153 -6.89 -18.42 -7.49
#